data_AF-A0A2H6N6R7-F1
#
_entry.id   AF-A0A2H6N6R7-F1
#
_cell.length_a   1.000
_cell.length_b   1.000
_cell.length_c   1.000
_cell.angle_alpha   90.00
_cell.angle_beta   90.00
_cell.angle_gamma   90.00
#
_symmetry.space_group_name_H-M   'P 1'
#
loop_
_entity.id
_entity.type
_entity.pdbx_description
1 polymer ?
#
loop_
_entity_poly.entity_id
_entity_poly.type
_entity_poly.pdbx_seq_one_letter_code
_entity_poly.pdbx_strand_id
1 'polypeptide(L)'
;NNLNSKNPGIYAAATNVIQALCQHLDNYLLLQPFCTKAQFLNGKAKQDITEKLAELVVELYPRKPHAVEQKVLVVLWHLLGNMTNSGSLPGAGGNIRAATAKLSKALFAQMGQNLLIHAASQPPHIKRTLEEFLDQTT
;
A
#
# COMPACT_ATOMS: atom_id res chain seq x y z
N ASN A 1 12.77 -14.50 2.69
CA ASN A 1 12.50 -13.12 2.22
C ASN A 1 13.23 -12.17 3.16
N ASN A 2 14.26 -11.47 2.67
CA ASN A 2 15.16 -10.69 3.53
C ASN A 2 14.46 -9.51 4.23
N LEU A 3 13.36 -9.00 3.67
CA LEU A 3 12.56 -7.94 4.28
C LEU A 3 11.79 -8.41 5.52
N ASN A 4 11.53 -9.72 5.66
CA ASN A 4 10.93 -10.29 6.87
C ASN A 4 11.99 -10.85 7.84
N SER A 5 13.27 -10.60 7.60
CA SER A 5 14.32 -11.12 8.46
C SER A 5 14.21 -10.52 9.86
N LYS A 6 14.26 -11.36 10.89
CA LYS A 6 14.38 -10.90 12.29
C LYS A 6 15.79 -10.37 12.60
N ASN A 7 16.76 -10.60 11.72
CA ASN A 7 18.10 -10.04 11.85
C ASN A 7 18.09 -8.57 11.37
N PRO A 8 18.39 -7.60 12.26
CA PRO A 8 18.30 -6.18 11.91
C PRO A 8 19.29 -5.77 10.82
N GLY A 9 20.46 -6.40 10.74
CA GLY A 9 21.45 -6.12 9.68
C GLY A 9 20.97 -6.57 8.30
N ILE A 10 20.34 -7.76 8.21
CA ILE A 10 19.77 -8.25 6.96
C ILE A 10 18.57 -7.39 6.53
N TYR A 11 17.72 -7.03 7.48
CA TYR A 11 16.59 -6.14 7.21
C TYR A 11 17.06 -4.76 6.72
N ALA A 12 18.02 -4.14 7.42
CA ALA A 12 18.58 -2.85 7.04
C ALA A 12 19.25 -2.88 5.66
N ALA A 13 20.00 -3.93 5.35
CA ALA A 13 20.58 -4.11 4.02
C ALA A 13 19.49 -4.20 2.94
N ALA A 14 18.42 -4.96 3.21
CA ALA A 14 17.29 -5.09 2.28
C ALA A 14 16.53 -3.77 2.07
N THR A 15 16.30 -2.97 3.13
CA THR A 15 15.67 -1.66 3.01
C THR A 15 16.55 -0.64 2.28
N ASN A 16 17.87 -0.68 2.51
CA ASN A 16 18.82 0.19 1.80
C ASN A 16 18.84 -0.12 0.30
N VAL A 17 18.78 -1.40 -0.08
CA VAL A 17 18.67 -1.80 -1.49
C VAL A 17 17.35 -1.28 -2.09
N ILE A 18 16.22 -1.39 -1.40
CA ILE A 18 14.95 -0.81 -1.89
C ILE A 18 15.07 0.69 -2.11
N GLN A 19 15.68 1.40 -1.17
CA GLN A 19 15.88 2.84 -1.30
C GLN A 19 16.75 3.18 -2.51
N ALA A 20 17.87 2.46 -2.69
CA ALA A 20 18.74 2.64 -3.86
C ALA A 20 18.01 2.34 -5.17
N LEU A 21 17.16 1.31 -5.22
CA LEU A 21 16.33 1.01 -6.39
C LEU A 21 15.39 2.18 -6.71
N CYS A 22 14.68 2.72 -5.72
CA CYS A 22 13.82 3.89 -5.92
C CYS A 22 14.56 5.17 -6.34
N GLN A 23 15.85 5.28 -5.98
CA GLN A 23 16.67 6.44 -6.32
C GLN A 23 17.29 6.35 -7.72
N HIS A 24 17.55 5.13 -8.21
CA HIS A 24 18.35 4.91 -9.41
C HIS A 24 17.59 4.24 -10.57
N LEU A 25 16.41 3.68 -10.32
CA LEU A 25 15.58 3.09 -11.36
C LEU A 25 14.32 3.93 -11.59
N ASP A 26 13.76 3.79 -12.80
CA ASP A 26 12.42 4.30 -13.07
C ASP A 26 11.42 3.61 -12.13
N ASN A 27 10.80 4.41 -11.28
CA ASN A 27 9.83 3.99 -10.29
C ASN A 27 8.63 3.24 -10.90
N TYR A 28 8.34 3.45 -12.18
CA TYR A 28 7.35 2.66 -12.92
C TYR A 28 7.71 1.16 -12.97
N LEU A 29 8.99 0.82 -13.11
CA LEU A 29 9.46 -0.57 -13.14
C LEU A 29 9.32 -1.26 -11.78
N LEU A 30 9.31 -0.48 -10.70
CA LEU A 30 9.18 -0.96 -9.33
C LEU A 30 7.73 -1.15 -8.88
N LEU A 31 6.77 -0.55 -9.59
CA LEU A 31 5.35 -0.57 -9.23
C LEU A 31 4.81 -2.01 -9.09
N GLN A 32 4.99 -2.85 -10.12
CA GLN A 32 4.50 -4.23 -10.08
C GLN A 32 5.21 -5.09 -9.01
N PRO A 33 6.56 -5.08 -8.90
CA PRO A 33 7.25 -5.76 -7.79
C PRO A 33 6.73 -5.36 -6.42
N PHE A 34 6.49 -4.06 -6.18
CA PHE A 34 6.02 -3.58 -4.88
C PHE A 34 4.57 -4.01 -4.62
N CYS A 35 3.69 -3.95 -5.62
CA CYS A 35 2.33 -4.47 -5.50
C CYS A 35 2.33 -5.95 -5.08
N THR A 36 3.11 -6.78 -5.76
CA THR A 36 3.24 -8.20 -5.41
C THR A 36 3.80 -8.38 -4.00
N LYS A 37 4.83 -7.64 -3.60
CA LYS A 37 5.40 -7.75 -2.26
C LYS A 37 4.42 -7.29 -1.18
N ALA A 38 3.64 -6.23 -1.38
CA ALA A 38 2.63 -5.78 -0.42
C ALA A 38 1.54 -6.82 -0.15
N GLN A 39 1.20 -7.66 -1.12
CA GLN A 39 0.23 -8.74 -0.93
C GLN A 39 0.80 -9.88 -0.08
N PHE A 40 2.03 -10.33 -0.35
CA PHE A 40 2.60 -11.54 0.24
C PHE A 40 3.53 -11.32 1.45
N LEU A 41 3.95 -10.09 1.74
CA LEU A 41 4.72 -9.78 2.95
C LEU A 41 3.84 -9.81 4.21
N ASN A 42 4.48 -9.76 5.38
CA ASN A 42 3.82 -9.68 6.68
C ASN A 42 4.54 -8.68 7.60
N GLY A 43 3.91 -8.37 8.74
CA GLY A 43 4.48 -7.50 9.77
C GLY A 43 5.01 -6.16 9.24
N LYS A 44 6.18 -5.76 9.76
CA LYS A 44 6.84 -4.49 9.41
C LYS A 44 7.19 -4.38 7.92
N ALA A 45 7.64 -5.45 7.28
CA ALA A 45 7.98 -5.43 5.86
C ALA A 45 6.78 -5.07 4.97
N LYS A 46 5.61 -5.65 5.28
CA LYS A 46 4.37 -5.33 4.56
C LYS A 46 4.02 -3.86 4.75
N GLN A 47 4.14 -3.36 5.97
CA GLN A 47 3.92 -1.95 6.29
C GLN A 47 4.82 -1.05 5.43
N ASP A 48 6.14 -1.30 5.41
CA ASP A 48 7.10 -0.45 4.70
C ASP A 48 6.84 -0.42 3.18
N ILE A 49 6.58 -1.58 2.57
CA ILE A 49 6.25 -1.63 1.15
C ILE A 49 4.94 -0.92 0.85
N THR A 50 3.92 -1.05 1.71
CA THR A 50 2.65 -0.33 1.54
C THR A 50 2.84 1.19 1.67
N GLU A 51 3.66 1.66 2.61
CA GLU A 51 4.01 3.07 2.72
C GLU A 51 4.76 3.56 1.48
N LYS A 52 5.63 2.73 0.92
CA LYS A 52 6.36 3.06 -0.31
C LYS A 52 5.46 3.08 -1.55
N LEU A 53 4.47 2.21 -1.62
CA LEU A 53 3.43 2.27 -2.66
C LEU A 53 2.65 3.58 -2.60
N ALA A 54 2.38 4.12 -1.41
CA ALA A 54 1.69 5.41 -1.30
C ALA A 54 2.51 6.56 -1.91
N GLU A 55 3.83 6.56 -1.72
CA GLU A 55 4.74 7.52 -2.37
C GLU A 55 4.75 7.34 -3.89
N LEU A 56 4.85 6.10 -4.37
CA LEU A 56 4.82 5.79 -5.80
C LEU A 56 3.50 6.20 -6.48
N VAL A 57 2.37 6.09 -5.79
CA VAL A 57 1.07 6.55 -6.31
C VAL A 57 1.12 8.05 -6.61
N VAL A 58 1.60 8.85 -5.67
CA VAL A 58 1.67 10.32 -5.84
C VAL A 58 2.59 10.70 -7.00
N GLU A 59 3.71 9.99 -7.16
CA GLU A 59 4.68 10.26 -8.23
C GLU A 59 4.19 9.79 -9.60
N LEU A 60 3.63 8.58 -9.70
CA LEU A 60 3.34 7.93 -10.97
C LEU A 60 1.95 8.24 -11.51
N TYR A 61 0.96 8.54 -10.65
CA TYR A 61 -0.42 8.74 -11.10
C TYR A 61 -0.57 9.87 -12.14
N PRO A 62 0.06 11.06 -11.97
CA PRO A 62 -0.05 12.13 -12.98
C PRO A 62 0.47 11.74 -14.37
N ARG A 63 1.38 10.77 -14.44
CA ARG A 63 2.04 10.35 -15.69
C ARG A 63 1.44 9.08 -16.28
N LYS A 64 0.93 8.18 -15.42
CA LYS A 64 0.50 6.81 -15.76
C LYS A 64 -0.71 6.37 -14.92
N PRO A 65 -1.86 7.09 -14.96
CA PRO A 65 -2.99 6.84 -14.06
C PRO A 65 -3.53 5.41 -14.20
N HIS A 66 -3.75 4.96 -15.44
CA HIS A 66 -4.25 3.60 -15.73
C HIS A 66 -3.39 2.49 -15.12
N ALA A 67 -2.06 2.63 -15.12
CA ALA A 67 -1.19 1.60 -14.57
C ALA A 67 -1.24 1.56 -13.04
N VAL A 68 -1.36 2.73 -12.40
CA VAL A 68 -1.53 2.84 -10.96
C VAL A 68 -2.88 2.26 -10.55
N GLU A 69 -3.97 2.61 -11.24
CA GLU A 69 -5.30 2.09 -10.94
C GLU A 69 -5.37 0.57 -11.07
N GLN A 70 -4.90 0.01 -12.20
CA GLN A 70 -4.95 -1.44 -12.45
C GLN A 70 -4.15 -2.26 -11.43
N LYS A 71 -3.04 -1.72 -10.91
CA LYS A 71 -2.11 -2.48 -10.06
C LYS A 71 -2.31 -2.20 -8.57
N VAL A 72 -2.46 -0.93 -8.21
CA VAL A 72 -2.47 -0.51 -6.80
C VAL A 72 -3.86 -0.67 -6.19
N LEU A 73 -4.95 -0.48 -6.95
CA LEU A 73 -6.30 -0.73 -6.42
C LEU A 73 -6.47 -2.19 -5.98
N VAL A 74 -5.94 -3.14 -6.75
CA VAL A 74 -5.95 -4.57 -6.39
C VAL A 74 -5.27 -4.81 -5.04
N VAL A 75 -4.16 -4.12 -4.78
CA VAL A 75 -3.45 -4.20 -3.49
C VAL A 75 -4.28 -3.55 -2.39
N LEU A 76 -4.86 -2.38 -2.64
CA LEU A 76 -5.70 -1.67 -1.66
C LEU A 76 -6.89 -2.54 -1.23
N TRP A 77 -7.62 -3.12 -2.18
CA TRP A 77 -8.78 -3.99 -1.89
C TRP A 77 -8.35 -5.23 -1.12
N HIS A 78 -7.22 -5.83 -1.48
CA HIS A 78 -6.66 -6.95 -0.73
C HIS A 78 -6.29 -6.55 0.71
N LEU A 79 -5.70 -5.36 0.93
CA LEU A 79 -5.34 -4.89 2.26
C LEU A 79 -6.59 -4.64 3.11
N LEU A 80 -7.55 -3.89 2.59
CA LEU A 80 -8.80 -3.56 3.28
C LEU A 80 -9.64 -4.82 3.58
N GLY A 81 -9.74 -5.75 2.63
CA GLY A 81 -10.50 -7.00 2.81
C GLY A 81 -9.89 -7.95 3.83
N ASN A 82 -8.59 -7.81 4.15
CA ASN A 82 -7.93 -8.60 5.18
C ASN A 82 -7.84 -7.88 6.54
N MET A 83 -8.34 -6.65 6.66
CA MET A 83 -8.40 -5.97 7.95
C MET A 83 -9.48 -6.58 8.83
N THR A 84 -9.14 -6.84 10.10
CA THR A 84 -10.13 -7.16 11.13
C THR A 84 -10.61 -5.87 11.81
N ASN A 85 -11.75 -5.90 12.51
CA ASN A 85 -12.34 -4.72 13.18
C ASN A 85 -11.36 -3.94 14.09
N SER A 86 -10.34 -4.60 14.63
CA SER A 86 -9.31 -3.97 15.46
C SER A 86 -8.25 -3.21 14.65
N GLY A 87 -8.27 -3.30 13.31
CA GLY A 87 -7.23 -2.76 12.42
C GLY A 87 -5.91 -3.52 12.45
N SER A 88 -5.80 -4.56 13.27
CA SER A 88 -4.67 -5.48 13.32
C SER A 88 -4.92 -6.66 12.37
N LEU A 89 -3.95 -6.96 11.50
CA LEU A 89 -3.88 -8.27 10.85
C LEU A 89 -3.57 -9.34 11.93
N PRO A 90 -4.21 -10.51 11.92
CA PRO A 90 -3.83 -11.61 12.81
C PRO A 90 -2.34 -11.91 12.66
N GLY A 91 -1.56 -11.79 13.76
CA GLY A 91 -0.14 -12.11 13.78
C GLY A 91 0.84 -11.06 13.25
N ALA A 92 0.44 -9.79 13.05
CA ALA A 92 1.31 -8.76 12.48
C ALA A 92 1.86 -7.77 13.52
N GLY A 93 3.16 -7.86 13.83
CA GLY A 93 3.90 -6.87 14.61
C GLY A 93 4.24 -5.58 13.84
N GLY A 94 3.25 -4.93 13.22
CA GLY A 94 3.45 -3.67 12.46
C GLY A 94 2.14 -2.88 12.26
N ASN A 95 2.23 -1.57 12.06
CA ASN A 95 1.08 -0.68 11.92
C ASN A 95 0.56 -0.65 10.47
N ILE A 96 0.10 -1.81 10.00
CA ILE A 96 -0.45 -1.96 8.64
C ILE A 96 -1.70 -1.10 8.41
N ARG A 97 -2.48 -0.81 9.48
CA ARG A 97 -3.65 0.08 9.43
C ARG A 97 -3.24 1.47 8.96
N ALA A 98 -2.24 2.07 9.60
CA ALA A 98 -1.74 3.39 9.25
C ALA A 98 -1.14 3.42 7.83
N ALA A 99 -0.37 2.39 7.45
CA ALA A 99 0.19 2.30 6.10
C ALA A 99 -0.89 2.20 5.02
N THR A 100 -1.93 1.41 5.27
CA THR A 100 -3.06 1.28 4.32
C THR A 100 -3.88 2.56 4.27
N ALA A 101 -4.11 3.22 5.41
CA ALA A 101 -4.75 4.54 5.43
C ALA A 101 -3.94 5.57 4.63
N LYS A 102 -2.60 5.58 4.76
CA LYS A 102 -1.72 6.43 3.94
C LYS A 102 -1.87 6.13 2.45
N LEU A 103 -1.92 4.85 2.06
CA LEU A 103 -2.16 4.44 0.68
C LEU A 103 -3.54 4.86 0.16
N SER A 104 -4.59 4.66 0.95
CA SER A 104 -5.95 5.11 0.63
C SER A 104 -6.00 6.61 0.39
N LYS A 105 -5.38 7.41 1.27
CA LYS A 105 -5.32 8.86 1.16
C LYS A 105 -4.52 9.31 -0.07
N ALA A 106 -3.40 8.65 -0.36
CA ALA A 106 -2.61 8.95 -1.56
C ALA A 106 -3.41 8.69 -2.84
N LEU A 107 -4.14 7.56 -2.91
CA LEU A 107 -5.01 7.25 -4.04
C LEU A 107 -6.17 8.25 -4.13
N PHE A 108 -6.81 8.60 -3.01
CA PHE A 108 -7.91 9.55 -3.01
C PHE A 108 -7.46 10.96 -3.43
N ALA A 109 -6.27 11.41 -3.01
CA ALA A 109 -5.71 12.68 -3.44
C ALA A 109 -5.49 12.75 -4.97
N GLN A 110 -5.23 11.62 -5.62
CA GLN A 110 -4.97 11.53 -7.05
C GLN A 110 -6.24 11.26 -7.87
N MET A 111 -7.12 10.39 -7.39
CA MET A 111 -8.32 9.91 -8.10
C MET A 111 -9.60 10.67 -7.73
N GLY A 112 -9.64 11.28 -6.55
CA GLY A 112 -10.84 11.86 -5.94
C GLY A 112 -12.00 10.86 -5.90
N GLN A 113 -13.17 11.30 -6.39
CA GLN A 113 -14.40 10.52 -6.38
C GLN A 113 -14.31 9.21 -7.17
N ASN A 114 -13.40 9.11 -8.17
CA ASN A 114 -13.22 7.87 -8.93
C ASN A 114 -12.82 6.71 -8.02
N LEU A 115 -12.07 6.95 -6.93
CA LEU A 115 -11.73 5.91 -5.97
C LEU A 115 -13.00 5.32 -5.31
N LEU A 116 -13.97 6.16 -4.97
CA LEU A 116 -15.24 5.74 -4.37
C LEU A 116 -16.14 5.01 -5.38
N ILE A 117 -16.08 5.38 -6.66
CA ILE A 117 -16.75 4.65 -7.75
C ILE A 117 -16.19 3.23 -7.85
N HIS A 118 -14.86 3.06 -7.83
CA HIS A 118 -14.25 1.72 -7.80
C HIS A 118 -14.58 0.93 -6.52
N ALA A 119 -14.65 1.62 -5.38
CA ALA A 119 -15.03 1.00 -4.11
C ALA A 119 -16.49 0.51 -4.09
N ALA A 120 -17.38 1.11 -4.88
CA ALA A 120 -18.78 0.67 -5.01
C ALA A 120 -18.92 -0.74 -5.60
N SER A 121 -17.92 -1.20 -6.35
CA SER A 121 -17.85 -2.58 -6.87
C SER A 121 -17.24 -3.58 -5.88
N GLN A 122 -16.76 -3.12 -4.72
CA GLN A 122 -16.17 -3.97 -3.67
C GLN A 122 -17.22 -4.37 -2.63
N PRO A 123 -16.98 -5.44 -1.84
CA PRO A 123 -17.81 -5.80 -0.70
C PRO A 123 -18.07 -4.63 0.27
N PRO A 124 -19.26 -4.53 0.90
CA PRO A 124 -19.62 -3.37 1.73
C PRO A 124 -18.65 -3.04 2.87
N HIS A 125 -18.01 -4.04 3.47
CA HIS A 125 -17.03 -3.83 4.55
C HIS A 125 -15.73 -3.17 4.06
N ILE A 126 -15.30 -3.45 2.82
CA ILE A 126 -14.12 -2.82 2.20
C ILE A 126 -14.40 -1.35 1.96
N LYS A 127 -15.57 -1.05 1.37
CA LYS A 127 -16.01 0.33 1.15
C LYS A 127 -16.12 1.11 2.45
N ARG A 128 -16.76 0.54 3.48
CA ARG A 128 -16.88 1.20 4.80
C ARG A 128 -15.52 1.51 5.42
N THR A 129 -14.60 0.54 5.43
CA THR A 129 -13.25 0.73 5.97
C THR A 129 -12.47 1.80 5.19
N LEU A 130 -12.67 1.86 3.87
CA LEU A 130 -12.08 2.92 3.04
C LEU A 130 -12.62 4.30 3.47
N GLU A 131 -13.95 4.45 3.55
CA GLU A 131 -14.61 5.71 3.95
C GLU A 131 -14.13 6.15 5.34
N GLU A 132 -14.05 5.24 6.32
CA GLU A 132 -13.49 5.53 7.65
C GLU A 132 -12.06 6.09 7.60
N PHE A 133 -11.20 5.62 6.69
CA PHE A 133 -9.84 6.16 6.54
C PHE A 133 -9.81 7.54 5.90
N LEU A 134 -10.79 7.85 5.05
CA LEU A 134 -10.88 9.15 4.39
C LEU A 134 -11.48 10.20 5.34
N ASP A 135 -12.51 9.84 6.10
CA ASP A 135 -13.22 10.71 7.05
C ASP A 135 -12.36 11.17 8.23
N GLN A 136 -11.34 10.40 8.64
CA GLN A 136 -10.34 10.78 9.66
C GLN A 136 -9.39 11.92 9.22
N THR A 137 -9.78 12.72 8.23
CA THR A 137 -8.98 13.81 7.66
C THR A 137 -9.76 15.13 7.58
N THR A 138 -11.05 15.14 7.96
CA THR A 138 -11.84 16.35 8.26
C THR A 138 -11.75 16.70 9.73
#